data_AF-A0A7X9GMH0-F1
#
_entry.id   AF-A0A7X9GMH0-F1
#
_cell.length_a   1.000
_cell.length_b   1.000
_cell.length_c   1.000
_cell.angle_alpha   90.00
_cell.angle_beta   90.00
_cell.angle_gamma   90.00
#
_symmetry.space_group_name_H-M   'P 1'
#
loop_
_entity.id
_entity.type
_entity.pdbx_description
1 polymer ?
#
loop_
_entity_poly.entity_id
_entity_poly.type
_entity_poly.pdbx_seq_one_letter_code
_entity_poly.pdbx_strand_id
1 'polypeptide(L)' 'MIFGHTPTSVIRQEKNYDVYFGENNIIGIDGAATYGGQLNCLELPGKRTYSVAKK' A
#
# COMPACT_ATOMS: atom_id res chain seq x y z
N MET A 1 -11.34 -3.81 6.05
CA MET A 1 -11.35 -4.21 4.62
C MET A 1 -9.97 -3.95 4.05
N ILE A 2 -9.35 -4.92 3.36
CA ILE A 2 -8.09 -4.71 2.62
C ILE A 2 -8.47 -4.51 1.16
N PHE A 3 -7.92 -3.49 0.52
CA PHE A 3 -8.19 -3.18 -0.89
C PHE A 3 -6.92 -2.82 -1.65
N GLY A 4 -6.99 -3.01 -2.96
CA GLY A 4 -5.99 -2.53 -3.92
C GLY A 4 -6.69 -1.74 -5.03
N HIS A 5 -6.11 -1.73 -6.24
CA HIS A 5 -6.58 -1.03 -7.44
C HIS A 5 -6.29 0.47 -7.49
N THR A 6 -6.72 1.23 -6.48
CA THR A 6 -6.35 2.64 -6.37
C THR A 6 -5.03 2.75 -5.61
N PRO A 7 -3.95 3.28 -6.22
CA PRO A 7 -2.67 3.39 -5.55
C PRO A 7 -2.72 4.23 -4.27
N THR A 8 -1.96 3.84 -3.25
CA THR A 8 -1.90 4.54 -1.96
C THR A 8 -1.42 5.99 -2.11
N SER A 9 -0.54 6.26 -3.07
CA SER A 9 -0.10 7.61 -3.40
C SER A 9 -1.24 8.51 -3.91
N VAL A 10 -2.20 7.94 -4.64
CA VAL A 10 -3.39 8.67 -5.14
C VAL A 10 -4.36 8.95 -4.00
N ILE A 11 -4.59 7.96 -3.12
CA ILE A 11 -5.49 8.10 -1.97
C ILE A 11 -4.99 9.19 -1.02
N ARG A 12 -3.69 9.18 -0.73
CA ARG A 12 -3.06 10.14 0.18
C ARG A 12 -2.75 11.50 -0.48
N GLN A 13 -2.83 11.59 -1.81
CA GLN A 13 -2.43 12.75 -2.60
C GLN A 13 -0.96 13.17 -2.36
N GLU A 14 -0.09 12.18 -2.11
CA GLU A 14 1.35 12.36 -1.86
C GLU A 14 2.15 11.25 -2.56
N LYS A 15 3.44 11.48 -2.82
CA LYS A 15 4.33 10.46 -3.40
C LYS A 15 4.77 9.44 -2.33
N ASN A 16 3.80 8.73 -1.77
CA ASN A 16 3.97 7.71 -0.75
C ASN A 16 3.30 6.41 -1.18
N TYR A 17 4.10 5.35 -1.33
CA TYR A 17 3.64 4.04 -1.82
C TYR A 17 3.51 3.00 -0.70
N ASP A 18 3.70 3.40 0.55
CA ASP A 18 3.56 2.51 1.69
C ASP A 18 2.11 2.06 1.88
N VAL A 19 1.92 0.98 2.64
CA VAL A 19 0.60 0.52 3.05
C VAL A 19 -0.17 1.68 3.70
N TYR A 20 -1.38 1.94 3.18
CA TYR A 20 -2.27 2.96 3.71
C TYR A 20 -3.15 2.36 4.80
N PHE A 21 -3.02 2.85 6.03
CA PHE A 21 -3.93 2.53 7.13
C PHE A 21 -4.85 3.74 7.34
N GLY A 22 -6.08 3.64 6.84
CA GLY A 22 -7.08 4.70 6.94
C GLY A 22 -8.04 4.53 8.10
N GLU A 23 -8.95 5.49 8.23
CA GLU A 23 -10.06 5.42 9.19
C GLU A 23 -11.02 4.26 8.84
N ASN A 24 -11.86 3.84 9.80
CA ASN A 24 -12.83 2.75 9.61
C ASN A 24 -12.22 1.38 9.21
N ASN A 25 -11.00 1.08 9.65
CA ASN A 25 -10.32 -0.19 9.38
C ASN A 25 -10.15 -0.50 7.88
N ILE A 26 -9.98 0.54 7.05
CA ILE A 26 -9.61 0.38 5.64
C ILE A 26 -8.09 0.32 5.49
N ILE A 27 -7.62 -0.63 4.69
CA ILE A 27 -6.19 -0.84 4.45
C ILE A 27 -5.94 -0.90 2.94
N GLY A 28 -5.21 0.07 2.40
CA GLY A 28 -4.79 0.10 1.00
C GLY A 28 -3.39 -0.51 0.84
N ILE A 29 -3.24 -1.51 -0.02
CA ILE A 29 -1.94 -2.18 -0.24
C ILE A 29 -1.37 -1.96 -1.65
N ASP A 30 -2.07 -1.23 -2.53
CA ASP A 30 -1.59 -0.94 -3.87
C ASP A 30 -0.50 0.14 -3.86
N GLY A 31 0.76 -0.29 -3.92
CA GLY A 31 1.91 0.61 -3.97
C GLY A 31 2.30 1.06 -5.38
N ALA A 32 1.42 0.91 -6.40
CA ALA A 32 1.71 1.27 -7.79
C ALA A 32 2.96 0.56 -8.37
N ALA A 33 3.16 -0.72 -8.07
CA ALA A 33 4.37 -1.47 -8.42
C ALA A 33 4.75 -1.39 -9.91
N THR A 34 3.76 -1.38 -10.81
CA THR A 34 3.97 -1.28 -12.27
C THR A 34 4.22 0.14 -12.77
N TYR A 35 3.99 1.16 -11.93
CA TYR A 35 4.12 2.59 -12.25
C TYR A 35 5.33 3.24 -11.56
N GLY A 36 6.30 2.44 -11.11
CA GLY A 36 7.52 2.93 -10.47
C GLY A 36 7.44 3.11 -8.95
N GLY A 37 6.37 2.61 -8.32
CA GLY A 37 6.30 2.48 -6.86
C GLY A 37 6.84 1.13 -6.37
N GLN A 38 6.12 0.48 -5.47
CA GLN A 38 6.53 -0.76 -4.82
C GLN A 38 5.41 -1.79 -4.75
N LEU A 39 5.76 -3.08 -4.68
CA LEU A 39 4.83 -4.13 -4.32
C LEU A 39 4.81 -4.27 -2.80
N ASN A 40 3.65 -4.05 -2.18
CA ASN A 40 3.49 -4.17 -0.73
C ASN A 40 2.97 -5.55 -0.33
N CYS A 41 3.30 -5.96 0.89
CA CYS A 41 2.72 -7.07 1.61
C CYS A 41 2.39 -6.64 3.05
N LEU A 42 1.20 -6.99 3.53
CA LEU A 42 0.79 -6.83 4.92
C LEU A 42 0.57 -8.22 5.52
N GLU A 43 1.41 -8.59 6.50
CA GLU A 43 1.24 -9.82 7.27
C GLU A 43 0.24 -9.60 8.42
N LEU A 44 -0.64 -10.58 8.62
CA LEU A 44 -1.60 -10.62 9.71
C LEU A 44 -1.45 -11.94 10.49
N PRO A 45 -1.65 -11.94 11.82
CA PRO A 45 -2.18 -10.82 12.62
C PRO A 45 -1.13 -9.78 13.05
N GLY A 46 0.16 -9.99 12.77
CA GLY A 46 1.26 -9.15 13.28
C GLY A 46 1.28 -7.71 12.76
N LYS A 47 0.52 -7.40 11.70
CA LYS A 47 0.47 -6.10 11.01
C LYS A 47 1.83 -5.62 10.52
N ARG A 48 2.76 -6.54 10.26
CA ARG A 48 4.07 -6.20 9.71
C ARG A 48 3.93 -5.89 8.22
N THR A 49 4.59 -4.83 7.77
CA THR A 49 4.62 -4.42 6.38
C THR A 49 5.95 -4.81 5.74
N TYR A 50 5.89 -5.28 4.51
CA TYR A 50 7.05 -5.57 3.67
C TYR A 50 6.83 -4.92 2.32
N SER A 51 7.90 -4.50 1.66
CA SER A 51 7.81 -4.00 0.30
C SER A 51 9.04 -4.33 -0.52
N VAL A 52 8.83 -4.46 -1.84
CA VAL A 52 9.91 -4.59 -2.81
C VAL A 52 9.66 -3.62 -3.96
N ALA A 53 10.68 -2.80 -4.26
CA ALA A 53 10.67 -1.94 -5.43
C ALA A 53 11.35 -2.65 -6.61
N LYS A 54 10.97 -2.28 -7.83
CA LYS A 54 11.67 -2.73 -9.03
C LYS A 54 13.11 -2.18 -8.98
N LYS A 55 14.09 -3.07 -9.19
CA LYS A 55 15.51 -2.68 -9.34
C LYS A 55 15.74 -1.93 -10.64
#